data_AF-A0A800KLC7-F1
#
_entry.id   AF-A0A800KLC7-F1
#
_cell.length_a   1.000
_cell.length_b   1.000
_cell.length_c   1.000
_cell.angle_alpha   90.00
_cell.angle_beta   90.00
_cell.angle_gamma   90.00
#
_symmetry.space_group_name_H-M   'P 1'
#
loop_
_entity.id
_entity.type
_entity.pdbx_description
1 polymer ?
#
loop_
_entity_poly.entity_id
_entity_poly.type
_entity_poly.pdbx_seq_one_letter_code
_entity_poly.pdbx_strand_id
1 'polypeptide(L)'
;MSSFKLLTRVRQIFLVSLLSAPGFAQELEAPQDLASIHREKIAELYGFSSWPKGEPRIGLANALALEGWTGVDLQASDGFLTRSFKRTEPETEAISFVVESHVARTPRAAHQDLLGWLASLQSPQKRPTLGELRPPIGDVGYFSRSGAGPRAIAWVAFVRGNVAVRVLAFDARQDPELDLVGVAREIDRVLLATATIPRGTKIPAPVVRKLASESGAVVAGERVRLELEITDPHGGEPHLRWMLGGPGRGYVERGKDGALYLYTTAPGSLELKLEVTGSMGTTTKASVGLRVLED
;
A
#
# COMPACT_ATOMS: atom_id res chain seq x y z
N MET A 1 -23.12 19.49 -50.86
CA MET A 1 -24.57 19.24 -50.75
C MET A 1 -24.79 17.82 -50.22
N SER A 2 -25.67 17.73 -49.22
CA SER A 2 -26.18 16.61 -48.43
C SER A 2 -26.16 15.20 -49.05
N SER A 3 -25.81 14.16 -48.24
CA SER A 3 -26.82 13.23 -47.72
C SER A 3 -26.28 12.19 -46.72
N PHE A 4 -27.03 12.10 -45.61
CA PHE A 4 -27.07 11.08 -44.57
C PHE A 4 -27.17 9.64 -45.08
N LYS A 5 -26.67 8.66 -44.30
CA LYS A 5 -27.50 7.52 -43.83
C LYS A 5 -26.91 6.82 -42.59
N LEU A 6 -27.75 6.77 -41.58
CA LEU A 6 -27.71 6.01 -40.32
C LEU A 6 -27.68 4.49 -40.58
N LEU A 7 -26.97 3.73 -39.74
CA LEU A 7 -27.30 2.32 -39.47
C LEU A 7 -27.12 2.02 -37.97
N THR A 8 -28.26 1.71 -37.35
CA THR A 8 -28.50 1.36 -35.95
C THR A 8 -28.50 -0.17 -35.80
N ARG A 9 -28.43 -0.67 -34.54
CA ARG A 9 -28.84 -1.99 -33.98
C ARG A 9 -27.68 -2.94 -33.60
N VAL A 10 -27.69 -3.67 -32.47
CA VAL A 10 -28.74 -4.09 -31.51
C VAL A 10 -28.10 -4.44 -30.15
N ARG A 11 -28.78 -4.09 -29.05
CA ARG A 11 -28.59 -4.62 -27.68
C ARG A 11 -29.29 -5.98 -27.58
N GLN A 12 -28.63 -7.02 -27.08
CA GLN A 12 -29.31 -8.25 -26.63
C GLN A 12 -29.26 -8.34 -25.10
N ILE A 13 -30.46 -8.37 -24.52
CA ILE A 13 -30.79 -8.72 -23.16
C ILE A 13 -31.04 -10.24 -23.16
N PHE A 14 -30.42 -10.99 -22.24
CA PHE A 14 -30.85 -12.36 -21.93
C PHE A 14 -31.39 -12.41 -20.50
N LEU A 15 -32.70 -12.66 -20.40
CA LEU A 15 -33.40 -13.10 -19.21
C LEU A 15 -32.89 -14.50 -18.83
N VAL A 16 -32.59 -14.73 -17.55
CA VAL A 16 -32.49 -16.08 -16.96
C VAL A 16 -33.76 -16.31 -16.16
N SER A 17 -34.61 -17.19 -16.69
CA SER A 17 -35.81 -17.68 -16.00
C SER A 17 -35.41 -18.84 -15.09
N LEU A 18 -35.78 -18.73 -13.81
CA LEU A 18 -35.74 -19.79 -12.80
C LEU A 18 -36.74 -20.90 -13.15
N LEU A 19 -36.27 -22.15 -13.18
CA LEU A 19 -37.10 -23.32 -12.92
C LEU A 19 -36.37 -24.24 -11.94
N SER A 20 -36.97 -24.36 -10.77
CA SER A 20 -36.57 -25.21 -9.66
C SER A 20 -36.92 -26.68 -9.96
N ALA A 21 -35.95 -27.58 -9.80
CA ALA A 21 -36.20 -29.01 -9.62
C ALA A 21 -35.37 -29.50 -8.43
N PRO A 22 -35.91 -30.33 -7.52
CA PRO A 22 -35.21 -30.83 -6.35
C PRO A 22 -34.47 -32.12 -6.70
N GLY A 23 -33.15 -32.15 -6.51
CA GLY A 23 -32.36 -33.38 -6.66
C GLY A 23 -30.89 -33.09 -6.88
N PHE A 24 -30.06 -33.58 -5.97
CA PHE A 24 -28.60 -33.45 -5.92
C PHE A 24 -28.07 -32.04 -5.64
N ALA A 25 -27.97 -31.71 -4.35
CA ALA A 25 -26.98 -30.75 -3.88
C ALA A 25 -25.59 -31.38 -4.06
N GLN A 26 -25.10 -31.35 -5.30
CA GLN A 26 -23.68 -31.39 -5.55
C GLN A 26 -23.18 -30.03 -5.10
N GLU A 27 -22.34 -30.01 -4.05
CA GLU A 27 -21.54 -28.84 -3.69
C GLU A 27 -20.71 -28.47 -4.91
N LEU A 28 -21.28 -27.64 -5.78
CA LEU A 28 -20.55 -26.99 -6.84
C LEU A 28 -19.60 -26.02 -6.13
N GLU A 29 -18.33 -26.42 -6.05
CA GLU A 29 -17.23 -25.52 -5.69
C GLU A 29 -17.47 -24.19 -6.40
N ALA A 30 -17.65 -23.13 -5.61
CA ALA A 30 -17.80 -21.80 -6.17
C ALA A 30 -16.63 -21.54 -7.14
N PRO A 31 -16.88 -20.98 -8.35
CA PRO A 31 -15.81 -20.77 -9.31
C PRO A 31 -14.67 -20.00 -8.65
N GLN A 32 -13.49 -20.60 -8.59
CA GLN A 32 -12.31 -19.91 -8.09
C GLN A 32 -12.11 -18.63 -8.91
N ASP A 33 -12.01 -17.50 -8.22
CA ASP A 33 -11.76 -16.20 -8.84
C ASP A 33 -10.51 -16.28 -9.74
N LEU A 34 -10.59 -15.75 -10.97
CA LEU A 34 -9.49 -15.76 -11.94
C LEU A 34 -8.20 -15.15 -11.36
N ALA A 35 -8.33 -14.17 -10.47
CA ALA A 35 -7.19 -13.59 -9.77
C ALA A 35 -6.49 -14.59 -8.84
N SER A 36 -7.25 -15.46 -8.20
CA SER A 36 -6.72 -16.52 -7.32
C SER A 36 -6.00 -17.60 -8.12
N ILE A 37 -6.60 -18.07 -9.22
CA ILE A 37 -5.97 -19.03 -10.14
C ILE A 37 -4.65 -18.47 -10.70
N HIS A 38 -4.64 -17.20 -11.10
CA HIS A 38 -3.42 -16.55 -11.58
C HIS A 38 -2.36 -16.49 -10.49
N ARG A 39 -2.72 -16.12 -9.26
CA ARG A 39 -1.78 -16.03 -8.14
C ARG A 39 -1.16 -17.39 -7.80
N GLU A 40 -1.91 -18.48 -7.89
CA GLU A 40 -1.40 -19.84 -7.69
C GLU A 40 -0.38 -20.24 -8.76
N LYS A 41 -0.67 -19.98 -10.04
CA LYS A 41 0.29 -20.22 -11.15
C LYS A 41 1.58 -19.43 -10.96
N ILE A 42 1.47 -18.18 -10.53
CA ILE A 42 2.65 -17.36 -10.23
C ILE A 42 3.38 -17.93 -9.01
N ALA A 43 2.68 -18.39 -7.96
CA ALA A 43 3.31 -19.03 -6.81
C ALA A 43 4.14 -20.25 -7.21
N GLU A 44 3.63 -21.09 -8.12
CA GLU A 44 4.33 -22.25 -8.66
C GLU A 44 5.57 -21.85 -9.48
N LEU A 45 5.42 -20.94 -10.45
CA LEU A 45 6.51 -20.42 -11.30
C LEU A 45 7.72 -19.95 -10.48
N TYR A 46 7.42 -19.34 -9.33
CA TYR A 46 8.39 -18.72 -8.46
C TYR A 46 8.86 -19.61 -7.30
N GLY A 47 8.26 -20.79 -7.10
CA GLY A 47 8.60 -21.70 -6.00
C GLY A 47 8.27 -21.13 -4.63
N PHE A 48 7.12 -20.46 -4.50
CA PHE A 48 6.74 -19.70 -3.31
C PHE A 48 6.78 -20.51 -2.00
N SER A 49 6.57 -21.82 -2.06
CA SER A 49 6.59 -22.70 -0.87
C SER A 49 7.90 -22.64 -0.09
N SER A 50 9.04 -22.37 -0.75
CA SER A 50 10.35 -22.28 -0.11
C SER A 50 10.74 -20.86 0.31
N TRP A 51 9.87 -19.86 0.07
CA TRP A 51 10.19 -18.46 0.33
C TRP A 51 10.05 -18.04 1.79
N PRO A 52 8.93 -18.31 2.49
CA PRO A 52 8.68 -17.76 3.81
C PRO A 52 9.77 -18.13 4.82
N LYS A 53 10.67 -17.19 5.07
CA LYS A 53 11.85 -17.34 5.93
C LYS A 53 12.26 -15.98 6.48
N GLY A 54 13.34 -15.97 7.26
CA GLY A 54 13.88 -14.76 7.88
C GLY A 54 13.24 -14.44 9.22
N GLU A 55 14.00 -13.78 10.09
CA GLU A 55 13.51 -13.33 11.38
C GLU A 55 12.65 -12.06 11.22
N PRO A 56 11.50 -11.97 11.89
CA PRO A 56 10.70 -10.75 11.91
C PRO A 56 11.52 -9.56 12.44
N ARG A 57 11.19 -8.35 11.98
CA ARG A 57 11.87 -7.09 12.26
C ARG A 57 10.85 -6.02 12.60
N ILE A 58 11.32 -5.01 13.33
CA ILE A 58 10.51 -3.85 13.76
C ILE A 58 9.97 -3.02 12.60
N GLY A 59 10.61 -3.05 11.43
CA GLY A 59 10.11 -2.38 10.23
C GLY A 59 11.13 -1.43 9.61
N LEU A 60 10.63 -0.45 8.86
CA LEU A 60 11.41 0.57 8.16
C LEU A 60 10.91 1.94 8.59
N ALA A 61 11.83 2.80 9.04
CA ALA A 61 11.46 4.11 9.55
C ALA A 61 10.70 4.95 8.52
N ASN A 62 9.71 5.74 8.96
CA ASN A 62 8.99 6.69 8.11
C ASN A 62 9.96 7.72 7.51
N ALA A 63 10.82 8.30 8.35
CA ALA A 63 11.92 9.19 7.96
C ALA A 63 13.15 8.39 7.48
N LEU A 64 12.95 7.53 6.47
CA LEU A 64 14.05 6.81 5.84
C LEU A 64 15.03 7.78 5.19
N ALA A 65 16.25 7.84 5.73
CA ALA A 65 17.35 8.60 5.14
C ALA A 65 18.14 7.70 4.18
N LEU A 66 18.45 8.23 3.00
CA LEU A 66 19.29 7.58 2.00
C LEU A 66 20.33 8.60 1.52
N GLU A 67 21.59 8.20 1.46
CA GLU A 67 22.68 9.10 1.07
C GLU A 67 22.50 9.63 -0.37
N GLY A 68 22.62 10.94 -0.56
CA GLY A 68 22.43 11.59 -1.86
C GLY A 68 20.97 11.77 -2.30
N TRP A 69 20.01 11.46 -1.40
CA TRP A 69 18.58 11.58 -1.68
C TRP A 69 17.83 12.36 -0.61
N THR A 70 16.94 13.24 -1.06
CA THR A 70 16.03 13.99 -0.21
C THR A 70 14.64 13.36 -0.28
N GLY A 71 14.10 12.95 0.87
CA GLY A 71 12.71 12.50 0.98
C GLY A 71 11.75 13.67 0.80
N VAL A 72 10.71 13.49 -0.02
CA VAL A 72 9.78 14.55 -0.43
C VAL A 72 8.40 14.37 0.18
N ASP A 73 7.85 13.16 0.09
CA ASP A 73 6.49 12.85 0.53
C ASP A 73 6.43 11.45 1.14
N LEU A 74 5.49 11.27 2.07
CA LEU A 74 5.14 10.01 2.68
C LEU A 74 3.64 9.82 2.57
N GLN A 75 3.23 8.79 1.84
CA GLN A 75 1.84 8.39 1.73
C GLN A 75 1.66 7.01 2.36
N ALA A 76 0.50 6.77 2.97
CA ALA A 76 0.14 5.45 3.47
C ALA A 76 -1.21 5.02 2.88
N SER A 77 -1.32 3.79 2.37
CA SER A 77 -2.58 3.22 1.96
C SER A 77 -2.61 1.72 2.24
N ASP A 78 -3.58 1.29 3.05
CA ASP A 78 -3.85 -0.13 3.32
C ASP A 78 -2.60 -0.90 3.80
N GLY A 79 -1.86 -0.29 4.72
CA GLY A 79 -0.62 -0.85 5.26
C GLY A 79 0.64 -0.59 4.41
N PHE A 80 0.49 -0.21 3.14
CA PHE A 80 1.64 0.16 2.31
C PHE A 80 2.02 1.62 2.55
N LEU A 81 3.31 1.85 2.82
CA LEU A 81 3.90 3.18 2.82
C LEU A 81 4.64 3.43 1.53
N THR A 82 4.48 4.62 0.98
CA THR A 82 5.13 5.09 -0.23
C THR A 82 5.94 6.33 0.11
N ARG A 83 7.26 6.26 -0.10
CA ARG A 83 8.20 7.36 0.11
C ARG A 83 8.75 7.82 -1.23
N SER A 84 8.65 9.10 -1.53
CA SER A 84 9.17 9.68 -2.77
C SER A 84 10.51 10.35 -2.53
N PHE A 85 11.47 10.15 -3.43
CA PHE A 85 12.83 10.68 -3.30
C PHE A 85 13.24 11.49 -4.53
N LYS A 86 13.87 12.64 -4.28
CA LYS A 86 14.54 13.48 -5.29
C LYS A 86 16.05 13.48 -5.02
N ARG A 87 16.85 13.72 -6.06
CA ARG A 87 18.32 13.79 -5.93
C ARG A 87 18.72 15.02 -5.12
N THR A 88 19.67 14.86 -4.20
CA THR A 88 20.21 15.98 -3.41
C THR A 88 21.23 16.78 -4.21
N GLU A 89 22.12 16.10 -4.97
CA GLU A 89 23.15 16.75 -5.79
C GLU A 89 23.30 16.08 -7.18
N PRO A 90 23.14 16.83 -8.29
CA PRO A 90 22.55 18.17 -8.34
C PRO A 90 21.11 18.13 -7.81
N GLU A 91 20.68 19.19 -7.10
CA GLU A 91 19.31 19.25 -6.61
C GLU A 91 18.35 19.32 -7.80
N THR A 92 17.35 18.43 -7.80
CA THR A 92 16.30 18.39 -8.81
C THR A 92 14.93 18.43 -8.18
N GLU A 93 13.97 19.12 -8.79
CA GLU A 93 12.56 19.07 -8.38
C GLU A 93 11.87 17.76 -8.82
N ALA A 94 12.46 17.02 -9.75
CA ALA A 94 11.91 15.77 -10.23
C ALA A 94 12.08 14.63 -9.21
N ILE A 95 11.00 13.87 -9.00
CA ILE A 95 11.08 12.61 -8.25
C ILE A 95 11.86 11.60 -9.09
N SER A 96 12.93 11.06 -8.52
CA SER A 96 13.79 10.07 -9.18
C SER A 96 13.25 8.65 -9.01
N PHE A 97 12.79 8.33 -7.81
CA PHE A 97 12.22 7.03 -7.49
C PHE A 97 11.28 7.08 -6.28
N VAL A 98 10.58 5.98 -6.11
CA VAL A 98 9.65 5.75 -5.01
C VAL A 98 10.03 4.46 -4.29
N VAL A 99 9.98 4.47 -2.97
CA VAL A 99 10.12 3.29 -2.10
C VAL A 99 8.76 2.96 -1.50
N GLU A 100 8.19 1.85 -1.92
CA GLU A 100 7.03 1.24 -1.28
C GLU A 100 7.50 0.22 -0.24
N SER A 101 6.86 0.19 0.92
CA SER A 101 7.15 -0.79 1.96
C SER A 101 5.90 -1.20 2.74
N HIS A 102 5.86 -2.46 3.19
CA HIS A 102 4.84 -2.93 4.12
C HIS A 102 5.46 -3.80 5.21
N VAL A 103 5.12 -3.51 6.47
CA VAL A 103 5.52 -4.31 7.62
C VAL A 103 4.39 -5.26 7.98
N ALA A 104 4.47 -6.47 7.44
CA ALA A 104 3.44 -7.47 7.61
C ALA A 104 3.50 -8.14 8.99
N ARG A 105 2.39 -8.77 9.39
CA ARG A 105 2.29 -9.48 10.69
C ARG A 105 3.22 -10.70 10.79
N THR A 106 3.60 -11.28 9.66
CA THR A 106 4.44 -12.48 9.59
C THR A 106 5.36 -12.40 8.38
N PRO A 107 6.51 -13.10 8.38
CA PRO A 107 7.34 -13.24 7.19
C PRO A 107 6.57 -13.76 5.99
N ARG A 108 5.70 -14.76 6.19
CA ARG A 108 4.87 -15.32 5.11
C ARG A 108 4.00 -14.27 4.44
N ALA A 109 3.37 -13.38 5.23
CA ALA A 109 2.53 -12.31 4.70
C ALA A 109 3.34 -11.30 3.86
N ALA A 110 4.54 -10.90 4.30
CA ALA A 110 5.41 -10.04 3.49
C ALA A 110 5.84 -10.70 2.17
N HIS A 111 6.11 -12.01 2.20
CA HIS A 111 6.39 -12.75 0.97
C HIS A 111 5.16 -12.83 0.05
N GLN A 112 3.94 -12.87 0.60
CA GLN A 112 2.70 -12.77 -0.20
C GLN A 112 2.55 -11.41 -0.89
N ASP A 113 3.02 -10.33 -0.28
CA ASP A 113 3.05 -9.01 -0.91
C ASP A 113 4.01 -8.98 -2.10
N LEU A 114 5.23 -9.53 -1.93
CA LEU A 114 6.18 -9.69 -3.03
C LEU A 114 5.59 -10.55 -4.17
N LEU A 115 4.93 -11.65 -3.83
CA LEU A 115 4.23 -12.48 -4.81
C LEU A 115 3.10 -11.70 -5.51
N GLY A 116 2.38 -10.85 -4.76
CA GLY A 116 1.33 -9.97 -5.30
C GLY A 116 1.90 -8.98 -6.31
N TRP A 117 3.04 -8.36 -6.01
CA TRP A 117 3.74 -7.50 -6.98
C TRP A 117 4.14 -8.26 -8.23
N LEU A 118 4.71 -9.46 -8.10
CA LEU A 118 5.07 -10.30 -9.25
C LEU A 118 3.85 -10.75 -10.06
N ALA A 119 2.74 -11.09 -9.40
CA ALA A 119 1.51 -11.50 -10.07
C ALA A 119 0.83 -10.35 -10.81
N SER A 120 1.03 -9.10 -10.36
CA SER A 120 0.54 -7.91 -11.07
C SER A 120 1.22 -7.68 -12.42
N LEU A 121 2.37 -8.31 -12.66
CA LEU A 121 3.04 -8.26 -13.95
C LEU A 121 2.28 -9.13 -14.96
N GLN A 122 1.80 -8.52 -16.04
CA GLN A 122 1.09 -9.22 -17.13
C GLN A 122 2.01 -10.10 -18.01
N SER A 123 3.25 -10.34 -17.59
CA SER A 123 4.22 -11.11 -18.37
C SER A 123 4.32 -12.55 -17.84
N PRO A 124 4.32 -13.56 -18.72
CA PRO A 124 4.52 -14.95 -18.32
C PRO A 124 5.98 -15.28 -17.97
N GLN A 125 6.91 -14.36 -18.20
CA GLN A 125 8.33 -14.60 -17.98
C GLN A 125 8.72 -14.41 -16.52
N LYS A 126 9.43 -15.40 -15.98
CA LYS A 126 10.03 -15.31 -14.65
C LYS A 126 11.06 -14.18 -14.62
N ARG A 127 11.00 -13.34 -13.59
CA ARG A 127 11.93 -12.24 -13.39
C ARG A 127 13.27 -12.75 -12.85
N PRO A 128 14.39 -12.11 -13.22
CA PRO A 128 15.70 -12.43 -12.67
C PRO A 128 15.73 -12.20 -11.16
N THR A 129 16.51 -13.02 -10.47
CA THR A 129 16.60 -12.98 -9.00
C THR A 129 17.63 -11.96 -8.56
N LEU A 130 17.41 -11.30 -7.41
CA LEU A 130 18.45 -10.43 -6.82
C LEU A 130 19.66 -11.21 -6.30
N GLY A 131 19.54 -12.53 -6.10
CA GLY A 131 20.65 -13.39 -5.72
C GLY A 131 21.78 -13.42 -6.75
N GLU A 132 21.47 -13.11 -8.01
CA GLU A 132 22.45 -12.95 -9.09
C GLU A 132 23.31 -11.67 -8.93
N LEU A 133 22.79 -10.66 -8.21
CA LEU A 133 23.42 -9.35 -8.04
C LEU A 133 24.17 -9.29 -6.70
N ARG A 134 25.38 -9.88 -6.61
CA ARG A 134 26.18 -9.87 -5.36
C ARG A 134 26.54 -8.46 -4.87
N PRO A 135 26.46 -8.15 -3.56
CA PRO A 135 25.96 -9.00 -2.45
C PRO A 135 24.44 -9.16 -2.46
N PRO A 136 23.90 -10.26 -1.90
CA PRO A 136 22.46 -10.55 -1.92
C PRO A 136 21.64 -9.50 -1.18
N ILE A 137 20.48 -9.16 -1.73
CA ILE A 137 19.52 -8.18 -1.20
C ILE A 137 18.26 -8.92 -0.76
N GLY A 138 17.83 -8.69 0.47
CA GLY A 138 16.70 -9.41 1.06
C GLY A 138 16.96 -10.90 1.30
N ASP A 139 15.94 -11.59 1.81
CA ASP A 139 15.85 -13.05 1.92
C ASP A 139 15.43 -13.66 0.58
N VAL A 140 14.57 -12.95 -0.14
CA VAL A 140 14.08 -13.23 -1.49
C VAL A 140 13.86 -11.89 -2.18
N GLY A 141 14.21 -11.79 -3.47
CA GLY A 141 13.92 -10.59 -4.25
C GLY A 141 14.14 -10.76 -5.75
N TYR A 142 13.55 -9.84 -6.50
CA TYR A 142 13.48 -9.82 -7.96
C TYR A 142 13.64 -8.39 -8.47
N PHE A 143 13.94 -8.25 -9.76
CA PHE A 143 13.97 -6.95 -10.42
C PHE A 143 13.44 -7.05 -11.86
N SER A 144 13.10 -5.90 -12.44
CA SER A 144 12.80 -5.80 -13.87
C SER A 144 13.62 -4.72 -14.52
N ARG A 145 14.02 -4.96 -15.77
CA ARG A 145 14.62 -3.95 -16.64
C ARG A 145 13.55 -3.07 -17.26
N SER A 146 13.88 -1.80 -17.55
CA SER A 146 12.96 -0.81 -18.12
C SER A 146 12.99 -0.75 -19.65
N GLY A 147 13.91 -1.45 -20.30
CA GLY A 147 14.13 -1.34 -21.75
C GLY A 147 14.74 0.00 -22.19
N ALA A 148 14.96 0.94 -21.27
CA ALA A 148 15.61 2.23 -21.52
C ALA A 148 17.11 2.10 -21.83
N GLY A 149 17.70 0.96 -21.48
CA GLY A 149 19.10 0.65 -21.71
C GLY A 149 19.43 -0.76 -21.20
N PRO A 150 20.63 -1.29 -21.50
CA PRO A 150 21.01 -2.65 -21.10
C PRO A 150 21.11 -2.85 -19.59
N ARG A 151 21.32 -1.76 -18.82
CA ARG A 151 21.45 -1.78 -17.35
C ARG A 151 20.32 -1.07 -16.61
N ALA A 152 19.45 -0.36 -17.33
CA ALA A 152 18.38 0.41 -16.73
C ALA A 152 17.33 -0.50 -16.07
N ILE A 153 17.18 -0.35 -14.75
CA ILE A 153 16.22 -1.10 -13.93
C ILE A 153 14.97 -0.24 -13.75
N ALA A 154 13.80 -0.84 -13.96
CA ALA A 154 12.51 -0.19 -13.71
C ALA A 154 12.12 -0.29 -12.24
N TRP A 155 12.37 -1.44 -11.61
CA TRP A 155 12.08 -1.65 -10.21
C TRP A 155 12.91 -2.81 -9.62
N VAL A 156 13.09 -2.74 -8.31
CA VAL A 156 13.67 -3.80 -7.46
C VAL A 156 12.67 -4.10 -6.35
N ALA A 157 12.35 -5.36 -6.10
CA ALA A 157 11.45 -5.76 -5.01
C ALA A 157 12.04 -6.91 -4.20
N PHE A 158 12.01 -6.81 -2.88
CA PHE A 158 12.57 -7.82 -1.99
C PHE A 158 11.83 -7.88 -0.66
N VAL A 159 12.07 -8.95 0.09
CA VAL A 159 11.57 -9.12 1.46
C VAL A 159 12.73 -9.38 2.39
N ARG A 160 12.70 -8.77 3.58
CA ARG A 160 13.59 -9.08 4.69
C ARG A 160 12.75 -9.37 5.94
N GLY A 161 12.67 -10.64 6.33
CA GLY A 161 11.78 -11.12 7.38
C GLY A 161 10.32 -10.85 7.03
N ASN A 162 9.68 -9.99 7.80
CA ASN A 162 8.29 -9.54 7.64
C ASN A 162 8.16 -8.15 6.97
N VAL A 163 9.23 -7.61 6.39
CA VAL A 163 9.19 -6.31 5.70
C VAL A 163 9.33 -6.55 4.20
N ALA A 164 8.28 -6.22 3.44
CA ALA A 164 8.31 -6.20 1.98
C ALA A 164 8.70 -4.79 1.50
N VAL A 165 9.60 -4.70 0.53
CA VAL A 165 10.08 -3.43 -0.04
C VAL A 165 10.06 -3.52 -1.56
N ARG A 166 9.60 -2.45 -2.22
CA ARG A 166 9.69 -2.27 -3.67
C ARG A 166 10.19 -0.86 -3.98
N VAL A 167 11.29 -0.76 -4.71
CA VAL A 167 11.85 0.49 -5.20
C VAL A 167 11.54 0.61 -6.69
N LEU A 168 10.90 1.71 -7.11
CA LEU A 168 10.44 1.94 -8.47
C LEU A 168 11.09 3.21 -9.03
N ALA A 169 11.72 3.13 -10.20
CA ALA A 169 12.14 4.33 -10.92
C ALA A 169 10.91 5.08 -11.43
N PHE A 170 10.87 6.40 -11.25
CA PHE A 170 9.85 7.24 -11.88
C PHE A 170 10.12 7.38 -13.38
N ASP A 171 11.38 7.66 -13.73
CA ASP A 171 11.90 7.57 -15.09
C ASP A 171 13.23 6.80 -15.10
N ALA A 172 13.26 5.69 -15.82
CA ALA A 172 14.45 4.86 -15.95
C ALA A 172 15.45 5.38 -17.02
N ARG A 173 15.13 6.48 -17.72
CA ARG A 173 16.00 7.15 -18.71
C ARG A 173 16.72 8.38 -18.15
N GLN A 174 16.57 8.66 -16.85
CA GLN A 174 17.17 9.85 -16.24
C GLN A 174 18.70 9.85 -16.32
N ASP A 175 19.27 11.05 -16.41
CA ASP A 175 20.72 11.32 -16.41
C ASP A 175 21.08 12.18 -15.18
N PRO A 176 22.00 11.75 -14.30
CA PRO A 176 22.75 10.49 -14.35
C PRO A 176 21.89 9.25 -14.09
N GLU A 177 22.32 8.10 -14.63
CA GLU A 177 21.62 6.81 -14.49
C GLU A 177 21.33 6.50 -13.02
N LEU A 178 20.10 6.03 -12.75
CA LEU A 178 19.66 5.70 -11.41
C LEU A 178 20.13 4.31 -10.98
N ASP A 179 20.99 4.24 -9.96
CA ASP A 179 21.40 2.99 -9.33
C ASP A 179 20.36 2.47 -8.33
N LEU A 180 19.27 1.91 -8.84
CA LEU A 180 18.22 1.29 -8.01
C LEU A 180 18.73 0.10 -7.18
N VAL A 181 19.78 -0.59 -7.63
CA VAL A 181 20.35 -1.74 -6.90
C VAL A 181 21.13 -1.24 -5.69
N GLY A 182 21.90 -0.16 -5.85
CA GLY A 182 22.55 0.56 -4.76
C GLY A 182 21.56 1.04 -3.71
N VAL A 183 20.48 1.70 -4.14
CA VAL A 183 19.39 2.13 -3.25
C VAL A 183 18.77 0.95 -2.49
N ALA A 184 18.43 -0.14 -3.19
CA ALA A 184 17.85 -1.32 -2.55
C ALA A 184 18.81 -1.98 -1.52
N ARG A 185 20.12 -1.97 -1.79
CA ARG A 185 21.15 -2.45 -0.84
C ARG A 185 21.25 -1.59 0.40
N GLU A 186 21.17 -0.28 0.25
CA GLU A 186 21.19 0.64 1.38
C GLU A 186 19.98 0.42 2.28
N ILE A 187 18.79 0.29 1.69
CA ILE A 187 17.55 -0.03 2.43
C ILE A 187 17.67 -1.38 3.14
N ASP A 188 18.18 -2.41 2.47
CA ASP A 188 18.37 -3.72 3.07
C ASP A 188 19.38 -3.67 4.22
N ARG A 189 20.46 -2.87 4.11
CA ARG A 189 21.42 -2.63 5.19
C ARG A 189 20.76 -1.95 6.39
N VAL A 190 19.92 -0.94 6.15
CA VAL A 190 19.12 -0.29 7.20
C VAL A 190 18.24 -1.31 7.91
N LEU A 191 17.52 -2.15 7.14
CA LEU A 191 16.68 -3.21 7.70
C LEU A 191 17.49 -4.23 8.51
N LEU A 192 18.66 -4.65 8.03
CA LEU A 192 19.55 -5.57 8.76
C LEU A 192 19.98 -5.01 10.11
N ALA A 193 20.19 -3.70 10.22
CA ALA A 193 20.56 -3.00 11.45
C ALA A 193 19.38 -2.83 12.43
N THR A 194 18.14 -2.99 11.98
CA THR A 194 16.98 -2.95 12.89
C THR A 194 16.89 -4.18 13.79
N ALA A 195 16.31 -3.99 14.99
CA ALA A 195 16.11 -5.08 15.94
C ALA A 195 15.19 -6.18 15.34
N THR A 196 15.55 -7.42 15.60
CA THR A 196 14.69 -8.58 15.30
C THR A 196 13.63 -8.73 16.39
N ILE A 197 12.48 -9.27 16.00
CA ILE A 197 11.37 -9.58 16.89
C ILE A 197 11.32 -11.10 17.05
N PRO A 198 11.31 -11.63 18.28
CA PRO A 198 11.21 -13.07 18.51
C PRO A 198 9.97 -13.67 17.84
N ARG A 199 10.12 -14.87 17.27
CA ARG A 199 9.00 -15.57 16.62
C ARG A 199 7.86 -15.80 17.60
N GLY A 200 6.62 -15.59 17.14
CA GLY A 200 5.41 -15.71 17.96
C GLY A 200 5.07 -14.45 18.76
N THR A 201 5.97 -13.48 18.87
CA THR A 201 5.69 -12.20 19.51
C THR A 201 4.86 -11.32 18.58
N LYS A 202 3.88 -10.62 19.16
CA LYS A 202 3.10 -9.61 18.43
C LYS A 202 4.01 -8.45 18.02
N ILE A 203 4.01 -8.12 16.73
CA ILE A 203 4.74 -6.97 16.22
C ILE A 203 4.15 -5.68 16.85
N PRO A 204 4.98 -4.81 17.44
CA PRO A 204 4.52 -3.53 17.97
C PRO A 204 3.85 -2.72 16.88
N ALA A 205 2.70 -2.14 17.18
CA ALA A 205 1.93 -1.31 16.27
C ALA A 205 1.42 -0.08 17.02
N PRO A 206 1.15 1.05 16.33
CA PRO A 206 0.55 2.21 16.97
C PRO A 206 -0.80 1.84 17.60
N VAL A 207 -1.13 2.47 18.71
CA VAL A 207 -2.40 2.27 19.43
C VAL A 207 -3.19 3.56 19.41
N VAL A 208 -4.39 3.53 18.85
CA VAL A 208 -5.37 4.61 18.99
C VAL A 208 -6.07 4.41 20.34
N ARG A 209 -5.74 5.25 21.32
CA ARG A 209 -6.33 5.23 22.66
C ARG A 209 -7.70 5.90 22.67
N LYS A 210 -7.86 6.94 21.87
CA LYS A 210 -9.09 7.72 21.76
C LYS A 210 -9.26 8.21 20.32
N LEU A 211 -10.46 8.02 19.77
CA LEU A 211 -10.96 8.68 18.58
C LEU A 211 -12.43 9.01 18.83
N ALA A 212 -12.74 10.28 19.05
CA ALA A 212 -14.09 10.72 19.36
C ALA A 212 -14.39 12.04 18.64
N SER A 213 -15.68 12.27 18.39
CA SER A 213 -16.22 13.56 17.96
C SER A 213 -16.83 14.24 19.19
N GLU A 214 -16.64 15.56 19.32
CA GLU A 214 -17.26 16.36 20.38
C GLU A 214 -18.79 16.25 20.37
N SER A 215 -19.38 16.09 19.19
CA SER A 215 -20.80 15.82 19.01
C SER A 215 -21.05 14.60 18.13
N GLY A 216 -22.06 13.80 18.49
CA GLY A 216 -22.54 12.68 17.66
C GLY A 216 -23.44 13.11 16.51
N ALA A 217 -23.91 14.36 16.50
CA ALA A 217 -24.71 14.95 15.44
C ALA A 217 -24.27 16.39 15.14
N VAL A 218 -24.22 16.75 13.88
CA VAL A 218 -23.73 18.06 13.40
C VAL A 218 -24.54 18.47 12.17
N VAL A 219 -24.81 19.76 11.98
CA VAL A 219 -25.53 20.26 10.81
C VAL A 219 -24.58 20.37 9.63
N ALA A 220 -25.07 20.17 8.39
CA ALA A 220 -24.23 20.32 7.21
C ALA A 220 -23.63 21.75 7.13
N GLY A 221 -22.38 21.86 6.68
CA GLY A 221 -21.66 23.14 6.66
C GLY A 221 -21.04 23.54 7.99
N GLU A 222 -21.39 22.87 9.10
CA GLU A 222 -20.69 23.05 10.37
C GLU A 222 -19.41 22.21 10.45
N ARG A 223 -18.57 22.58 11.42
CA ARG A 223 -17.38 21.81 11.82
C ARG A 223 -17.53 21.30 13.24
N VAL A 224 -17.03 20.10 13.49
CA VAL A 224 -17.00 19.47 14.82
C VAL A 224 -15.56 19.13 15.20
N ARG A 225 -15.20 19.36 16.46
CA ARG A 225 -13.86 19.03 16.96
C ARG A 225 -13.72 17.51 17.12
N LEU A 226 -12.54 17.01 16.78
CA LEU A 226 -12.15 15.62 16.98
C LEU A 226 -11.13 15.52 18.12
N GLU A 227 -11.33 14.54 18.98
CA GLU A 227 -10.36 14.14 20.00
C GLU A 227 -9.62 12.90 19.53
N LEU A 228 -8.29 12.99 19.47
CA LEU A 228 -7.41 11.93 19.00
C LEU A 228 -6.23 11.75 19.95
N GLU A 229 -6.09 10.54 20.49
CA GLU A 229 -4.94 10.13 21.30
C GLU A 229 -4.32 8.88 20.69
N ILE A 230 -3.05 8.99 20.31
CA ILE A 230 -2.28 7.92 19.68
C ILE A 230 -1.01 7.69 20.50
N THR A 231 -0.65 6.42 20.70
CA THR A 231 0.65 6.03 21.23
C THR A 231 1.39 5.20 20.19
N ASP A 232 2.57 5.67 19.76
CA ASP A 232 3.50 4.86 18.97
C ASP A 232 4.49 4.17 19.92
N PRO A 233 4.56 2.81 19.93
CA PRO A 233 5.53 2.09 20.76
C PRO A 233 7.00 2.41 20.45
N HIS A 234 7.29 3.01 19.30
CA HIS A 234 8.63 3.41 18.89
C HIS A 234 8.94 4.89 19.14
N GLY A 235 7.99 5.66 19.67
CA GLY A 235 8.19 7.04 20.10
C GLY A 235 8.33 8.08 18.99
N GLY A 236 8.18 7.71 17.72
CA GLY A 236 8.17 8.65 16.59
C GLY A 236 6.79 9.22 16.28
N GLU A 237 6.74 10.16 15.33
CA GLU A 237 5.49 10.76 14.87
C GLU A 237 4.76 9.82 13.90
N PRO A 238 3.50 9.45 14.18
CA PRO A 238 2.71 8.59 13.30
C PRO A 238 2.14 9.38 12.11
N HIS A 239 2.07 8.73 10.95
CA HIS A 239 1.39 9.26 9.77
C HIS A 239 -0.11 8.91 9.83
N LEU A 240 -0.99 9.87 9.51
CA LEU A 240 -2.45 9.74 9.61
C LEU A 240 -3.11 9.80 8.23
N ARG A 241 -3.94 8.81 7.91
CA ARG A 241 -4.83 8.83 6.75
C ARG A 241 -6.28 8.78 7.18
N TRP A 242 -7.04 9.80 6.80
CA TRP A 242 -8.48 9.88 7.02
C TRP A 242 -9.23 9.38 5.79
N MET A 243 -10.30 8.62 6.03
CA MET A 243 -11.20 8.12 5.01
C MET A 243 -12.63 8.33 5.49
N LEU A 244 -13.53 8.63 4.57
CA LEU A 244 -14.96 8.82 4.86
C LEU A 244 -15.75 7.66 4.28
N GLY A 245 -16.64 7.11 5.08
CA GLY A 245 -17.64 6.14 4.68
C GLY A 245 -19.06 6.66 4.91
N GLY A 246 -20.02 6.15 4.15
CA GLY A 246 -21.43 6.51 4.25
C GLY A 246 -21.87 7.61 3.28
N PRO A 247 -23.17 7.96 3.30
CA PRO A 247 -23.75 8.97 2.41
C PRO A 247 -23.37 10.42 2.77
N GLY A 248 -23.03 10.70 4.03
CA GLY A 248 -22.58 12.03 4.45
C GLY A 248 -21.23 12.41 3.83
N ARG A 249 -20.93 13.71 3.73
CA ARG A 249 -19.67 14.22 3.17
C ARG A 249 -18.96 15.19 4.10
N GLY A 250 -17.63 15.26 3.96
CA GLY A 250 -16.80 16.18 4.71
C GLY A 250 -15.31 16.02 4.38
N TYR A 251 -14.46 16.59 5.23
CA TYR A 251 -13.02 16.34 5.26
C TYR A 251 -12.45 16.68 6.64
N VAL A 252 -11.31 16.09 6.99
CA VAL A 252 -10.60 16.37 8.24
C VAL A 252 -9.43 17.30 7.95
N GLU A 253 -9.29 18.35 8.75
CA GLU A 253 -8.17 19.28 8.66
C GLU A 253 -7.76 19.74 10.07
N ARG A 254 -6.49 20.09 10.22
CA ARG A 254 -5.98 20.71 11.43
C ARG A 254 -6.26 22.21 11.39
N GLY A 255 -6.97 22.73 12.39
CA GLY A 255 -7.23 24.15 12.54
C GLY A 255 -5.97 24.94 12.90
N LYS A 256 -6.06 26.27 12.84
CA LYS A 256 -4.98 27.20 13.22
C LYS A 256 -4.60 27.12 14.71
N ASP A 257 -5.50 26.61 15.54
CA ASP A 257 -5.32 26.29 16.95
C ASP A 257 -4.60 24.95 17.18
N GLY A 258 -4.24 24.24 16.11
CA GLY A 258 -3.60 22.93 16.15
C GLY A 258 -4.57 21.77 16.43
N ALA A 259 -5.85 22.04 16.67
CA ALA A 259 -6.87 21.01 16.92
C ALA A 259 -7.34 20.38 15.60
N LEU A 260 -7.82 19.13 15.67
CA LEU A 260 -8.40 18.45 14.52
C LEU A 260 -9.89 18.74 14.43
N TYR A 261 -10.36 19.08 13.25
CA TYR A 261 -11.78 19.30 12.97
C TYR A 261 -12.23 18.45 11.80
N LEU A 262 -13.47 17.95 11.89
CA LEU A 262 -14.22 17.43 10.76
C LEU A 262 -15.11 18.57 10.24
N TYR A 263 -14.90 18.97 8.99
CA TYR A 263 -15.75 19.92 8.27
C TYR A 263 -16.78 19.13 7.48
N THR A 264 -18.06 19.33 7.78
CA THR A 264 -19.15 18.60 7.10
C THR A 264 -19.69 19.40 5.93
N THR A 265 -20.05 18.72 4.84
CA THR A 265 -20.45 19.37 3.58
C THR A 265 -21.74 18.83 2.98
N ALA A 266 -22.23 17.67 3.43
CA ALA A 266 -23.52 17.15 3.01
C ALA A 266 -24.14 16.26 4.11
N PRO A 267 -25.49 16.28 4.26
CA PRO A 267 -26.21 15.50 5.23
C PRO A 267 -26.09 13.99 4.98
N GLY A 268 -26.34 13.20 6.03
CA GLY A 268 -26.30 11.74 6.00
C GLY A 268 -25.52 11.13 7.16
N SER A 269 -25.63 9.81 7.33
CA SER A 269 -24.72 9.09 8.22
C SER A 269 -23.29 9.14 7.68
N LEU A 270 -22.33 9.34 8.58
CA LEU A 270 -20.92 9.43 8.23
C LEU A 270 -20.11 8.56 9.20
N GLU A 271 -19.27 7.70 8.63
CA GLU A 271 -18.26 6.93 9.35
C GLU A 271 -16.88 7.51 9.02
N LEU A 272 -16.26 8.16 10.00
CA LEU A 272 -14.90 8.66 9.88
C LEU A 272 -13.93 7.53 10.24
N LYS A 273 -13.16 7.07 9.26
CA LYS A 273 -12.15 6.02 9.42
C LYS A 273 -10.76 6.65 9.44
N LEU A 274 -9.96 6.22 10.41
CA LEU A 274 -8.57 6.60 10.57
C LEU A 274 -7.69 5.38 10.36
N GLU A 275 -6.71 5.49 9.47
CA GLU A 275 -5.56 4.59 9.41
C GLU A 275 -4.34 5.32 9.97
N VAL A 276 -3.79 4.78 11.05
CA VAL A 276 -2.59 5.28 11.71
C VAL A 276 -1.41 4.39 11.34
N THR A 277 -0.36 5.01 10.81
CA THR A 277 0.90 4.33 10.52
C THR A 277 1.96 4.80 11.50
N GLY A 278 2.47 3.88 12.31
CA GLY A 278 3.54 4.16 13.25
C GLY A 278 4.84 4.52 12.54
N SER A 279 5.78 5.08 13.28
CA SER A 279 7.09 5.54 12.82
C SER A 279 7.96 4.44 12.20
N MET A 280 7.67 3.16 12.47
CA MET A 280 8.35 2.01 11.87
C MET A 280 7.52 1.31 10.77
N GLY A 281 6.39 1.87 10.36
CA GLY A 281 5.61 1.41 9.20
C GLY A 281 4.51 0.37 9.48
N THR A 282 4.29 0.00 10.74
CA THR A 282 3.13 -0.83 11.14
C THR A 282 1.87 0.01 11.28
N THR A 283 0.70 -0.55 10.96
CA THR A 283 -0.57 0.19 10.96
C THR A 283 -1.61 -0.31 11.96
N THR A 284 -2.49 0.60 12.37
CA THR A 284 -3.73 0.34 13.12
C THR A 284 -4.85 1.17 12.51
N LYS A 285 -6.08 0.64 12.54
CA LYS A 285 -7.28 1.37 12.08
C LYS A 285 -8.22 1.63 13.25
N ALA A 286 -8.92 2.76 13.22
CA ALA A 286 -9.99 3.13 14.14
C ALA A 286 -11.11 3.83 13.37
N SER A 287 -12.33 3.86 13.91
CA SER A 287 -13.41 4.65 13.32
C SER A 287 -14.31 5.26 14.37
N VAL A 288 -15.01 6.33 13.99
CA VAL A 288 -16.06 6.97 14.77
C VAL A 288 -17.22 7.31 13.85
N GLY A 289 -18.44 7.04 14.30
CA GLY A 289 -19.66 7.37 13.57
C GLY A 289 -20.27 8.68 14.05
N LEU A 290 -20.86 9.43 13.12
CA LEU A 290 -21.66 10.62 13.41
C LEU A 290 -22.79 10.78 12.39
N ARG A 291 -23.77 11.62 12.72
CA ARG A 291 -24.88 11.96 11.84
C ARG A 291 -24.78 13.41 11.40
N VAL A 292 -24.75 13.64 10.09
CA VAL A 292 -24.85 14.98 9.52
C VAL A 292 -26.32 15.27 9.21
N LEU A 293 -26.87 16.31 9.83
CA LEU A 293 -28.26 16.73 9.68
C LEU A 293 -28.41 17.73 8.53
N GLU A 294 -29.64 17.86 8.04
CA GLU A 294 -30.01 18.99 7.16
C GLU A 294 -30.08 20.28 7.98
N ASP A 295 -29.86 21.41 7.31
CA ASP A 295 -29.99 22.77 7.86
C ASP A 295 -31.45 23.13 8.20
#